data_AF-A0A8T7E0V1-F1
#
_entry.id   AF-A0A8T7E0V1-F1
#
_cell.length_a   1.000
_cell.length_b   1.000
_cell.length_c   1.000
_cell.angle_alpha   90.00
_cell.angle_beta   90.00
_cell.angle_gamma   90.00
#
_symmetry.space_group_name_H-M   'P 1'
#
loop_
_entity.id
_entity.type
_entity.pdbx_description
1 polymer ?
#
loop_
_entity_poly.entity_id
_entity_poly.type
_entity_poly.pdbx_seq_one_letter_code
_entity_poly.pdbx_strand_id
1 'polypeptide(L)'
;MTVLTRPLLSAVQGQFQLDLRGVHGLPHWGRVRSNGLRLARRTGADVAVVELFALFHDARRLNEYTDPEHGARGAALAASMRGRFFALADEQFDLLCAACRGHSEGGTEADVTVMTCWDADRLDLGRVGIEPEASYLCTEAAREREMMAWAWQRSLR
;
A
#
# COMPACT_ATOMS: atom_id res chain seq x y z
N MET A 1 -15.17 -6.23 -9.12
CA MET A 1 -15.40 -4.78 -9.03
C MET A 1 -14.47 -4.21 -7.98
N THR A 2 -13.94 -2.99 -8.15
CA THR A 2 -13.04 -2.37 -7.16
C THR A 2 -13.80 -1.97 -5.89
N VAL A 3 -13.16 -2.04 -4.73
CA VAL A 3 -13.71 -1.50 -3.46
C VAL A 3 -13.50 0.01 -3.33
N LEU A 4 -12.71 0.61 -4.22
CA LEU A 4 -12.42 2.04 -4.21
C LEU A 4 -13.52 2.82 -4.92
N THR A 5 -14.34 3.52 -4.14
CA THR A 5 -15.41 4.39 -4.65
C THR A 5 -14.96 5.85 -4.72
N ARG A 6 -15.58 6.65 -5.59
CA ARG A 6 -15.30 8.10 -5.65
C ARG A 6 -15.51 8.81 -4.29
N PRO A 7 -16.59 8.54 -3.53
CA PRO A 7 -16.76 9.12 -2.19
C PRO A 7 -15.63 8.75 -1.23
N LEU A 8 -15.19 7.49 -1.21
CA LEU A 8 -14.07 7.06 -0.37
C LEU A 8 -12.78 7.80 -0.74
N LEU A 9 -12.42 7.82 -2.03
CA LEU A 9 -11.22 8.50 -2.51
C LEU A 9 -11.23 9.99 -2.14
N SER A 10 -12.37 10.67 -2.36
CA SER A 10 -12.51 12.08 -2.01
C SER A 10 -12.40 12.33 -0.50
N ALA A 11 -12.96 11.44 0.33
CA ALA A 11 -12.90 11.55 1.79
C ALA A 11 -11.48 11.35 2.36
N VAL A 12 -10.69 10.47 1.75
CA VAL A 12 -9.28 10.26 2.12
C VAL A 12 -8.41 11.41 1.63
N GLN A 13 -8.56 11.83 0.37
CA GLN A 13 -7.83 12.97 -0.19
C GLN A 13 -8.06 14.25 0.61
N GLY A 14 -9.29 14.52 1.05
CA GLY A 14 -9.61 15.69 1.86
C GLY A 14 -8.97 15.71 3.26
N GLN A 15 -8.35 14.60 3.69
CA GLN A 15 -7.62 14.51 4.95
C GLN A 15 -6.10 14.47 4.78
N PHE A 16 -5.61 14.28 3.56
CA PHE A 16 -4.17 14.25 3.29
C PHE A 16 -3.57 15.64 3.49
N GLN A 17 -2.50 15.72 4.28
CA GLN A 17 -1.91 16.99 4.71
C GLN A 17 -0.72 17.43 3.85
N LEU A 18 -0.20 16.54 3.00
CA LEU A 18 0.94 16.81 2.13
C LEU A 18 0.48 17.09 0.69
N ASP A 19 1.43 17.37 -0.21
CA ASP A 19 1.10 17.57 -1.62
C ASP A 19 0.57 16.25 -2.22
N LEU A 20 -0.68 16.25 -2.67
CA LEU A 20 -1.30 15.12 -3.37
C LEU A 20 -0.55 14.70 -4.64
N ARG A 21 0.34 15.54 -5.17
CA ARG A 21 1.23 15.24 -6.30
C ARG A 21 2.68 15.00 -5.87
N GLY A 22 2.97 15.05 -4.58
CA GLY A 22 4.27 14.75 -3.99
C GLY A 22 4.62 13.26 -4.02
N VAL A 23 5.80 12.94 -3.48
CA VAL A 23 6.38 11.58 -3.55
C VAL A 23 5.62 10.52 -2.76
N HIS A 24 4.81 10.93 -1.77
CA HIS A 24 3.87 10.06 -1.04
C HIS A 24 2.39 10.32 -1.40
N GLY A 25 2.12 11.03 -2.50
CA GLY A 25 0.77 11.40 -2.95
C GLY A 25 0.08 10.38 -3.86
N LEU A 26 -0.92 10.85 -4.61
CA LEU A 26 -1.76 10.02 -5.48
C LEU A 26 -1.01 9.16 -6.51
N PRO A 27 0.06 9.63 -7.18
CA PRO A 27 0.81 8.79 -8.10
C PRO A 27 1.38 7.55 -7.40
N HIS A 28 1.91 7.72 -6.19
CA HIS A 28 2.44 6.64 -5.38
C HIS A 28 1.33 5.64 -5.00
N TRP A 29 0.22 6.09 -4.42
CA TRP A 29 -0.91 5.20 -4.07
C TRP A 29 -1.42 4.41 -5.27
N GLY A 30 -1.49 5.05 -6.45
CA GLY A 30 -1.89 4.42 -7.70
C GLY A 30 -0.90 3.35 -8.18
N ARG A 31 0.41 3.56 -8.01
CA ARG A 31 1.45 2.59 -8.35
C ARG A 31 1.44 1.42 -7.37
N VAL A 32 1.35 1.67 -6.06
CA VAL A 32 1.20 0.61 -5.05
C VAL A 32 0.00 -0.27 -5.36
N ARG A 33 -1.17 0.32 -5.67
CA ARG A 33 -2.34 -0.46 -6.09
C ARG A 33 -2.06 -1.28 -7.35
N SER A 34 -1.39 -0.70 -8.35
CA SER A 34 -1.08 -1.40 -9.60
C SER A 34 -0.13 -2.58 -9.38
N ASN A 35 0.89 -2.40 -8.54
CA ASN A 35 1.84 -3.44 -8.14
C ASN A 35 1.14 -4.56 -7.39
N GLY A 36 0.36 -4.21 -6.36
CA GLY A 36 -0.38 -5.15 -5.52
C GLY A 36 -1.40 -5.97 -6.32
N LEU A 37 -2.16 -5.35 -7.23
CA LEU A 37 -3.12 -6.07 -8.07
C LEU A 37 -2.45 -7.04 -9.05
N ARG A 38 -1.22 -6.72 -9.50
CA ARG A 38 -0.43 -7.63 -10.34
C ARG A 38 0.07 -8.82 -9.53
N LEU A 39 0.56 -8.58 -8.31
CA LEU A 39 1.02 -9.63 -7.40
C LEU A 39 -0.13 -10.52 -6.91
N ALA A 40 -1.27 -9.94 -6.53
CA ALA A 40 -2.44 -10.67 -6.02
C ALA A 40 -2.94 -11.76 -6.98
N ARG A 41 -2.82 -11.56 -8.31
CA ARG A 41 -3.14 -12.57 -9.33
C ARG A 41 -2.26 -13.83 -9.26
N ARG A 42 -1.11 -13.74 -8.60
CA ARG A 42 -0.11 -14.79 -8.50
C ARG A 42 0.04 -15.33 -7.08
N THR A 43 -0.16 -14.47 -6.09
CA THR A 43 -0.04 -14.83 -4.67
C THR A 43 -1.35 -15.31 -4.05
N GLY A 44 -2.49 -14.99 -4.68
CA GLY A 44 -3.81 -15.27 -4.10
C GLY A 44 -4.22 -14.28 -3.00
N ALA A 45 -3.48 -13.18 -2.84
CA ALA A 45 -3.78 -12.14 -1.85
C ALA A 45 -5.19 -11.53 -2.03
N ASP A 46 -5.79 -11.13 -0.92
CA ASP A 46 -7.09 -10.49 -0.92
C ASP A 46 -7.03 -9.12 -1.63
N VAL A 47 -7.73 -9.05 -2.78
CA VAL A 47 -7.73 -7.87 -3.64
C VAL A 47 -8.33 -6.65 -2.94
N ALA A 48 -9.35 -6.81 -2.10
CA ALA A 48 -9.98 -5.69 -1.41
C ALA A 48 -9.03 -5.08 -0.38
N VAL A 49 -8.31 -5.92 0.37
CA VAL A 49 -7.28 -5.49 1.32
C VAL A 49 -6.14 -4.77 0.60
N VAL A 50 -5.65 -5.32 -0.52
CA VAL A 50 -4.58 -4.70 -1.32
C VAL A 50 -4.98 -3.32 -1.84
N GLU A 51 -6.21 -3.17 -2.34
CA GLU A 51 -6.69 -1.87 -2.84
C GLU A 51 -6.82 -0.83 -1.72
N LEU A 52 -7.33 -1.23 -0.55
CA LEU A 52 -7.50 -0.33 0.59
C LEU A 52 -6.15 0.01 1.23
N PHE A 53 -5.22 -0.94 1.32
CA PHE A 53 -3.86 -0.70 1.77
C PHE A 53 -3.18 0.38 0.93
N ALA A 54 -3.25 0.26 -0.40
CA ALA A 54 -2.67 1.23 -1.31
C ALA A 54 -3.22 2.65 -1.10
N LEU A 55 -4.49 2.78 -0.69
CA LEU A 55 -5.11 4.06 -0.36
C LEU A 55 -4.70 4.59 1.02
N PHE A 56 -4.59 3.73 2.04
CA PHE A 56 -4.49 4.15 3.44
C PHE A 56 -3.09 4.18 4.05
N HIS A 57 -2.15 3.36 3.59
CA HIS A 57 -0.85 3.14 4.27
C HIS A 57 -0.09 4.46 4.52
N ASP A 58 -0.12 5.38 3.54
CA ASP A 58 0.52 6.70 3.60
C ASP A 58 -0.48 7.86 3.72
N ALA A 59 -1.78 7.62 3.79
CA ALA A 59 -2.80 8.67 3.78
C ALA A 59 -2.74 9.62 4.99
N ARG A 60 -1.98 9.26 6.03
CA ARG A 60 -1.84 10.03 7.27
C ARG A 60 -0.39 10.37 7.61
N ARG A 61 0.48 10.49 6.62
CA ARG A 61 1.79 11.13 6.80
C ARG A 61 1.63 12.58 7.26
N LEU A 62 2.53 13.02 8.13
CA LEU A 62 2.65 14.39 8.61
C LEU A 62 3.83 15.13 7.97
N ASN A 63 4.77 14.40 7.36
CA ASN A 63 5.91 14.94 6.63
C ASN A 63 6.43 13.95 5.56
N GLU A 64 7.28 14.44 4.65
CA GLU A 64 7.89 13.66 3.55
C GLU A 64 9.13 12.85 4.00
N TYR A 65 9.52 12.94 5.27
CA TYR A 65 10.72 12.33 5.83
C TYR A 65 10.32 11.21 6.82
N THR A 66 10.97 11.20 7.99
CA THR A 66 10.73 10.24 9.06
C THR A 66 9.40 10.52 9.76
N ASP A 67 8.52 9.53 9.72
CA ASP A 67 7.22 9.58 10.36
C ASP A 67 6.77 8.19 10.82
N PRO A 68 7.39 7.58 11.84
CA PRO A 68 7.22 6.16 12.15
C PRO A 68 5.76 5.72 12.37
N GLU A 69 4.93 6.63 12.87
CA GLU A 69 3.54 6.35 13.25
C GLU A 69 2.53 6.50 12.08
N HIS A 70 2.97 6.82 10.86
CA HIS A 70 2.06 7.03 9.71
C HIS A 70 1.21 5.80 9.39
N GLY A 71 1.79 4.60 9.44
CA GLY A 71 1.08 3.35 9.20
C GLY A 71 -0.02 3.10 10.22
N ALA A 72 0.26 3.34 11.50
CA ALA A 72 -0.73 3.24 12.58
C ALA A 72 -1.88 4.24 12.40
N ARG A 73 -1.58 5.49 12.01
CA ARG A 73 -2.60 6.49 11.69
C ARG A 73 -3.39 6.14 10.43
N GLY A 74 -2.77 5.54 9.43
CA GLY A 74 -3.43 5.02 8.23
C GLY A 74 -4.46 3.93 8.58
N ALA A 75 -4.07 2.98 9.42
CA ALA A 75 -4.97 1.96 9.96
C ALA A 75 -6.14 2.56 10.77
N ALA A 76 -5.86 3.55 11.62
CA ALA A 76 -6.90 4.26 12.39
C ALA A 76 -7.87 5.03 11.49
N LEU A 77 -7.37 5.65 10.41
CA LEU A 77 -8.22 6.29 9.40
C LEU A 77 -9.14 5.26 8.73
N ALA A 78 -8.59 4.13 8.28
CA ALA A 78 -9.40 3.05 7.69
C ALA A 78 -10.51 2.57 8.65
N ALA A 79 -10.20 2.40 9.94
CA ALA A 79 -11.17 2.02 10.97
C ALA A 79 -12.33 3.02 11.08
N SER A 80 -12.04 4.32 11.10
CA SER A 80 -13.07 5.37 11.16
C SER A 80 -13.98 5.45 9.93
N MET A 81 -13.57 4.85 8.81
CA MET A 81 -14.31 4.86 7.54
C MET A 81 -15.00 3.54 7.21
N ARG A 82 -14.62 2.44 7.88
CA ARG A 82 -15.22 1.12 7.72
C ARG A 82 -16.71 1.15 8.08
N GLY A 83 -17.53 0.44 7.32
CA GLY A 83 -18.99 0.40 7.49
C GLY A 83 -19.73 1.62 6.93
N ARG A 84 -19.03 2.73 6.67
CA ARG A 84 -19.59 3.93 6.03
C ARG A 84 -19.20 4.06 4.56
N PHE A 85 -17.91 3.87 4.25
CA PHE A 85 -17.38 4.08 2.90
C PHE A 85 -17.03 2.78 2.17
N PHE A 86 -16.76 1.72 2.93
CA PHE A 86 -16.47 0.38 2.43
C PHE A 86 -16.85 -0.65 3.49
N ALA A 87 -17.02 -1.90 3.06
CA ALA A 87 -17.24 -3.04 3.94
C ALA A 87 -16.12 -4.06 3.73
N LEU A 88 -15.60 -4.60 4.82
CA LEU A 88 -14.70 -5.74 4.89
C LEU A 88 -15.21 -6.64 6.02
N ALA A 89 -15.00 -7.95 5.92
CA ALA A 89 -15.10 -8.85 7.06
C ALA A 89 -14.03 -8.51 8.12
N ASP A 90 -14.19 -8.99 9.34
CA ASP A 90 -13.27 -8.67 10.44
C ASP A 90 -11.85 -9.18 10.14
N GLU A 91 -11.73 -10.39 9.60
CA GLU A 91 -10.44 -10.99 9.25
C GLU A 91 -9.72 -10.19 8.16
N GLN A 92 -10.45 -9.75 7.13
CA GLN A 92 -9.89 -8.89 6.07
C GLN A 92 -9.46 -7.53 6.63
N PHE A 93 -10.23 -6.97 7.55
CA PHE A 93 -9.91 -5.69 8.15
C PHE A 93 -8.69 -5.77 9.07
N ASP A 94 -8.52 -6.87 9.80
CA ASP A 94 -7.32 -7.13 10.59
C ASP A 94 -6.07 -7.22 9.70
N LEU A 95 -6.16 -7.87 8.54
CA LEU A 95 -5.09 -7.89 7.54
C LEU A 95 -4.76 -6.49 7.02
N LEU A 96 -5.77 -5.66 6.73
CA LEU A 96 -5.56 -4.26 6.32
C LEU A 96 -4.83 -3.46 7.41
N CYS A 97 -5.25 -3.59 8.67
CA CYS A 97 -4.61 -2.91 9.79
C CYS A 97 -3.17 -3.38 9.99
N ALA A 98 -2.91 -4.70 9.91
CA ALA A 98 -1.57 -5.26 10.02
C ALA A 98 -0.66 -4.79 8.88
N ALA A 99 -1.17 -4.80 7.64
CA ALA A 99 -0.44 -4.31 6.47
C ALA A 99 -0.04 -2.84 6.65
N CYS A 100 -1.00 -1.96 6.99
CA CYS A 100 -0.73 -0.55 7.21
C CYS A 100 0.27 -0.31 8.34
N ARG A 101 0.17 -1.00 9.48
CA ARG A 101 1.10 -0.80 10.61
C ARG A 101 2.52 -1.23 10.27
N GLY A 102 2.69 -2.43 9.72
CA GLY A 102 4.01 -3.04 9.54
C GLY A 102 4.78 -2.64 8.27
N HIS A 103 4.19 -1.89 7.34
CA HIS A 103 4.79 -1.73 6.00
C HIS A 103 6.17 -1.04 6.00
N SER A 104 6.46 -0.22 7.01
CA SER A 104 7.74 0.48 7.16
C SER A 104 8.73 -0.16 8.15
N GLU A 105 8.37 -1.29 8.77
CA GLU A 105 9.17 -1.96 9.81
C GLU A 105 10.23 -2.92 9.26
N GLY A 106 10.22 -3.18 7.94
CA GLY A 106 11.20 -4.06 7.28
C GLY A 106 10.93 -5.56 7.42
N GLY A 107 9.83 -5.98 8.05
CA GLY A 107 9.43 -7.39 8.14
C GLY A 107 9.15 -8.03 6.78
N THR A 108 9.42 -9.32 6.63
CA THR A 108 9.24 -10.08 5.37
C THR A 108 8.35 -11.32 5.51
N GLU A 109 7.85 -11.59 6.71
CA GLU A 109 7.00 -12.75 7.01
C GLU A 109 5.69 -12.28 7.64
N ALA A 110 4.56 -12.68 7.06
CA ALA A 110 3.20 -12.43 7.54
C ALA A 110 2.20 -13.30 6.75
N ASP A 111 0.90 -13.02 6.88
CA ASP A 111 -0.10 -13.49 5.92
C ASP A 111 0.26 -13.06 4.49
N VAL A 112 -0.07 -13.89 3.49
CA VAL A 112 0.26 -13.64 2.08
C VAL A 112 -0.30 -12.32 1.55
N THR A 113 -1.45 -11.89 2.06
CA THR A 113 -2.06 -10.60 1.72
C THR A 113 -1.24 -9.45 2.26
N VAL A 114 -0.81 -9.53 3.52
CA VAL A 114 0.04 -8.51 4.17
C VAL A 114 1.39 -8.42 3.47
N MET A 115 2.03 -9.57 3.21
CA MET A 115 3.28 -9.64 2.44
C MET A 115 3.13 -9.02 1.04
N THR A 116 2.02 -9.29 0.36
CA THR A 116 1.74 -8.71 -0.97
C THR A 116 1.58 -7.19 -0.90
N CYS A 117 0.95 -6.66 0.15
CA CYS A 117 0.85 -5.22 0.38
C CYS A 117 2.23 -4.59 0.57
N TRP A 118 3.07 -5.17 1.42
CA TRP A 118 4.43 -4.68 1.66
C TRP A 118 5.29 -4.73 0.40
N ASP A 119 5.22 -5.81 -0.37
CA ASP A 119 5.91 -5.92 -1.66
C ASP A 119 5.44 -4.84 -2.64
N ALA A 120 4.13 -4.58 -2.69
CA ALA A 120 3.57 -3.58 -3.58
C ALA A 120 4.10 -2.16 -3.33
N ASP A 121 4.30 -1.80 -2.05
CA ASP A 121 4.89 -0.53 -1.63
C ASP A 121 6.41 -0.49 -1.86
N ARG A 122 7.14 -1.52 -1.41
CA ARG A 122 8.60 -1.62 -1.57
C ARG A 122 9.03 -1.58 -3.04
N LEU A 123 8.25 -2.18 -3.94
CA LEU A 123 8.50 -2.13 -5.38
C LEU A 123 8.37 -0.72 -5.98
N ASP A 124 7.74 0.24 -5.28
CA ASP A 124 7.63 1.64 -5.71
C ASP A 124 8.71 2.56 -5.11
N LEU A 125 9.71 2.01 -4.40
CA LEU A 125 10.76 2.79 -3.72
C LEU A 125 11.67 3.59 -4.66
N GLY A 126 11.72 3.26 -5.95
CA GLY A 126 12.49 4.04 -6.91
C GLY A 126 12.06 5.50 -7.01
N ARG A 127 10.82 5.82 -6.62
CA ARG A 127 10.30 7.20 -6.54
C ARG A 127 11.10 8.10 -5.59
N VAL A 128 11.73 7.51 -4.58
CA VAL A 128 12.58 8.18 -3.58
C VAL A 128 14.05 7.82 -3.75
N GLY A 129 14.44 7.26 -4.91
CA GLY A 129 15.83 6.96 -5.24
C GLY A 129 16.39 5.68 -4.63
N ILE A 130 15.53 4.78 -4.13
CA ILE A 130 15.95 3.50 -3.55
C ILE A 130 15.59 2.37 -4.52
N GLU A 131 16.59 1.64 -5.01
CA GLU A 131 16.39 0.46 -5.84
C GLU A 131 15.87 -0.71 -4.99
N PRO A 132 14.70 -1.31 -5.31
CA PRO A 132 14.21 -2.46 -4.57
C PRO A 132 15.16 -3.65 -4.71
N GLU A 133 15.55 -4.26 -3.59
CA GLU A 133 16.36 -5.48 -3.59
C GLU A 133 15.51 -6.71 -3.24
N ALA A 134 15.71 -7.82 -3.94
CA ALA A 134 14.91 -9.03 -3.79
C ALA A 134 14.92 -9.62 -2.36
N SER A 135 16.01 -9.42 -1.60
CA SER A 135 16.13 -9.87 -0.21
C SER A 135 15.18 -9.17 0.76
N TYR A 136 14.68 -7.97 0.41
CA TYR A 136 13.69 -7.23 1.22
C TYR A 136 12.25 -7.44 0.72
N LEU A 137 12.05 -8.23 -0.33
CA LEU A 137 10.73 -8.61 -0.81
C LEU A 137 10.28 -9.93 -0.17
N CYS A 138 8.99 -10.06 0.07
CA CYS A 138 8.36 -11.12 0.84
C CYS A 138 8.03 -12.32 -0.05
N THR A 139 7.34 -12.09 -1.16
CA THR A 139 6.80 -13.16 -2.02
C THR A 139 7.75 -13.52 -3.16
N GLU A 140 7.73 -14.79 -3.59
CA GLU A 140 8.48 -15.23 -4.79
C GLU A 140 8.10 -14.40 -6.02
N ALA A 141 6.81 -14.11 -6.18
CA ALA A 141 6.29 -13.32 -7.29
C ALA A 141 6.85 -11.89 -7.33
N ALA A 142 7.12 -11.27 -6.17
CA ALA A 142 7.73 -9.94 -6.10
C ALA A 142 9.24 -9.96 -6.40
N ARG A 143 9.93 -11.07 -6.04
CA ARG A 143 11.38 -11.26 -6.24
C ARG A 143 11.77 -11.55 -7.70
N GLU A 144 10.81 -11.80 -8.57
CA GLU A 144 11.06 -12.04 -9.99
C GLU A 144 11.61 -10.79 -10.69
N ARG A 145 12.63 -11.00 -11.52
CA ARG A 145 13.33 -9.92 -12.22
C ARG A 145 12.38 -9.13 -13.12
N GLU A 146 11.44 -9.79 -13.79
CA GLU A 146 10.44 -9.13 -14.63
C GLU A 146 9.49 -8.23 -13.81
N MET A 147 9.09 -8.68 -12.61
CA MET A 147 8.22 -7.89 -11.72
C MET A 147 8.96 -6.66 -11.19
N MET A 148 10.18 -6.84 -10.69
CA MET A 148 11.02 -5.77 -10.17
C MET A 148 11.32 -4.73 -11.25
N ALA A 149 11.76 -5.16 -12.45
CA ALA A 149 12.06 -4.26 -13.55
C ALA A 149 10.83 -3.48 -14.02
N TRP A 150 9.66 -4.14 -14.08
CA TRP A 150 8.40 -3.49 -14.45
C TRP A 150 7.98 -2.42 -13.44
N ALA A 151 8.08 -2.70 -12.15
CA ALA A 151 7.73 -1.74 -11.11
C ALA A 151 8.74 -0.57 -11.04
N TRP A 152 10.03 -0.87 -11.13
CA TRP A 152 11.11 0.11 -11.15
C TRP A 152 10.93 1.17 -12.25
N GLN A 153 10.68 0.74 -13.49
CA GLN A 153 10.46 1.68 -14.61
C GLN A 153 9.27 2.62 -14.40
N ARG A 154 8.30 2.22 -13.57
CA ARG A 154 7.11 3.01 -13.24
C ARG A 154 7.33 3.91 -12.04
N SER A 155 8.15 3.50 -11.07
CA SER A 155 8.43 4.29 -9.87
C SER A 155 9.27 5.54 -10.18
N LEU A 156 10.02 5.54 -11.28
CA LEU A 156 10.83 6.67 -11.75
C LEU A 156 10.02 7.79 -12.45
N ARG A 157 8.69 7.66 -12.51
CA ARG A 157 7.80 8.57 -13.25
C ARG A 157 6.85 9.34 -12.36
#